data_AF-A0A7H9CIR7-F1
#
_entry.id   AF-A0A7H9CIR7-F1
#
_cell.length_a   1.000
_cell.length_b   1.000
_cell.length_c   1.000
_cell.angle_alpha   90.00
_cell.angle_beta   90.00
_cell.angle_gamma   90.00
#
_symmetry.space_group_name_H-M   'P 1'
#
loop_
_entity.id
_entity.type
_entity.pdbx_description
1 polymer ?
#
loop_
_entity_poly.entity_id
_entity_poly.type
_entity_poly.pdbx_seq_one_letter_code
_entity_poly.pdbx_strand_id
1 'polypeptide(L)' 'MKNISNLEIKELIKQCGILAQNLQDDVNLSDQGVDSLDKASLFLNIEETYNIKISADEFMELNTIDKIVKHINEKL' A
#
# COMPACT_ATOMS: atom_id res chain seq x y z
N MET A 1 2.99 10.43 -17.32
CA MET A 1 2.51 10.70 -15.96
C MET A 1 2.35 9.33 -15.31
N LYS A 2 3.20 8.98 -14.34
CA LYS A 2 3.12 7.67 -13.68
C LYS A 2 2.09 7.81 -12.56
N ASN A 3 0.91 7.24 -12.77
CA ASN A 3 -0.11 7.17 -11.73
C ASN A 3 -0.22 5.71 -11.27
N ILE A 4 -0.19 5.48 -9.97
CA ILE A 4 -0.38 4.14 -9.41
C ILE A 4 -1.87 3.85 -9.36
N SER A 5 -2.27 2.63 -9.69
CA SER A 5 -3.64 2.15 -9.54
C SER A 5 -3.76 1.17 -8.38
N ASN A 6 -4.96 1.00 -7.83
CA ASN A 6 -5.23 0.00 -6.77
C ASN A 6 -4.77 -1.41 -7.18
N LEU A 7 -4.80 -1.71 -8.47
CA LEU A 7 -4.36 -2.98 -9.05
C LEU A 7 -2.84 -3.20 -8.91
N GLU A 8 -2.03 -2.16 -9.09
CA GLU A 8 -0.56 -2.22 -8.92
C GLU A 8 -0.19 -2.49 -7.45
N ILE A 9 -0.89 -1.83 -6.52
CA ILE A 9 -0.68 -2.08 -5.09
C ILE A 9 -1.08 -3.51 -4.74
N LYS A 10 -2.18 -4.04 -5.28
CA LYS A 10 -2.58 -5.44 -5.08
C LYS A 10 -1.56 -6.43 -5.65
N GLU A 11 -0.95 -6.12 -6.78
CA GLU A 11 0.13 -6.92 -7.37
C GLU A 11 1.38 -6.90 -6.48
N LEU A 12 1.81 -5.73 -5.99
CA LEU A 12 2.92 -5.60 -5.04
C LEU A 12 2.66 -6.36 -3.75
N ILE A 13 1.44 -6.29 -3.23
CA ILE A 13 1.02 -7.04 -2.04
C ILE A 13 1.16 -8.56 -2.27
N LYS A 14 0.70 -9.06 -3.42
CA LYS A 14 0.88 -10.46 -3.80
C LYS A 14 2.37 -10.83 -3.94
N GLN A 15 3.19 -9.94 -4.50
CA GLN A 15 4.63 -10.15 -4.63
C GLN A 15 5.35 -10.22 -3.27
N CYS A 16 4.87 -9.48 -2.28
CA CYS A 16 5.34 -9.59 -0.89
C CYS A 16 4.91 -10.89 -0.20
N GLY A 17 4.11 -11.76 -0.84
CA GLY A 17 3.68 -13.03 -0.27
C GLY A 17 2.47 -12.92 0.66
N ILE A 18 1.77 -11.78 0.62
CA ILE A 18 0.60 -11.51 1.46
C ILE A 18 -0.58 -12.29 0.88
N LEU A 19 -1.10 -13.26 1.64
CA LEU A 19 -2.22 -14.13 1.23
C LEU A 19 -3.59 -13.43 1.33
N ALA A 20 -3.65 -12.15 1.02
CA ALA A 20 -4.89 -11.40 1.03
C ALA A 20 -5.63 -11.59 -0.30
N GLN A 21 -6.41 -12.66 -0.36
CA GLN A 21 -7.29 -12.96 -1.49
C GLN A 21 -8.55 -12.09 -1.36
N ASN A 22 -8.80 -11.21 -2.34
CA ASN A 22 -9.89 -10.23 -2.38
C ASN A 22 -9.75 -9.01 -1.45
N LEU A 23 -8.64 -8.31 -1.55
CA LEU A 23 -8.52 -6.98 -0.94
C LEU A 23 -9.50 -5.98 -1.58
N GLN A 24 -10.36 -5.42 -0.73
CA GLN A 24 -11.20 -4.26 -0.98
C GLN A 24 -10.43 -2.98 -0.73
N ASP A 25 -10.70 -1.99 -1.58
CA ASP A 25 -9.93 -0.75 -1.65
C ASP A 25 -10.25 0.22 -0.50
N ASP A 26 -11.51 0.18 -0.05
CA ASP A 26 -12.09 1.03 0.99
C ASP A 26 -12.03 0.39 2.39
N VAL A 27 -11.63 -0.89 2.47
CA VAL A 27 -11.57 -1.64 3.74
C VAL A 27 -10.17 -1.56 4.33
N ASN A 28 -10.12 -1.58 5.66
CA ASN A 28 -8.87 -1.60 6.41
C ASN A 28 -8.04 -2.84 6.05
N LEU A 29 -6.79 -2.65 5.65
CA LEU A 29 -5.85 -3.72 5.31
C LEU A 29 -5.71 -4.73 6.46
N SER A 30 -5.65 -4.26 7.70
CA SER A 30 -5.55 -5.12 8.88
C SER A 30 -6.78 -6.00 9.13
N ASP A 31 -7.97 -5.53 8.74
CA ASP A 31 -9.21 -6.32 8.84
C ASP A 31 -9.25 -7.44 7.77
N GLN A 32 -8.49 -7.26 6.70
CA GLN A 32 -8.42 -8.18 5.55
C GLN A 32 -7.25 -9.17 5.64
N GLY A 33 -6.57 -9.22 6.79
CA GLY A 33 -5.44 -10.11 7.03
C GLY A 33 -4.10 -9.58 6.52
N VAL A 34 -3.95 -8.26 6.37
CA VAL A 34 -2.67 -7.60 6.10
C VAL A 34 -2.12 -7.04 7.41
N ASP A 35 -1.12 -7.72 7.94
CA ASP A 35 -0.48 -7.34 9.19
C ASP A 35 0.44 -6.12 9.03
N SER A 36 0.92 -5.59 10.17
CA SER A 36 1.83 -4.43 10.15
C SER A 36 3.14 -4.72 9.41
N LEU A 37 3.60 -5.97 9.42
CA LEU A 37 4.78 -6.41 8.66
C LEU A 37 4.53 -6.39 7.16
N ASP A 38 3.35 -6.86 6.73
CA ASP A 38 2.94 -6.88 5.34
C ASP A 38 2.82 -5.46 4.78
N LYS A 39 2.23 -4.54 5.56
CA LYS A 39 2.22 -3.11 5.23
C LYS A 39 3.64 -2.58 5.14
N ALA A 40 4.51 -2.85 6.11
CA ALA A 40 5.88 -2.34 6.09
C ALA A 40 6.63 -2.79 4.83
N SER A 41 6.52 -4.05 4.42
CA SER A 41 7.14 -4.56 3.19
C SER A 41 6.60 -3.90 1.93
N LEU A 42 5.28 -3.70 1.84
CA LEU A 42 4.66 -2.99 0.73
C LEU A 42 5.18 -1.56 0.61
N PHE A 43 5.20 -0.83 1.73
CA PHE A 43 5.62 0.57 1.78
C PHE A 43 7.09 0.72 1.42
N LEU A 44 7.96 -0.16 1.92
CA LEU A 44 9.38 -0.16 1.59
C LEU A 44 9.58 -0.30 0.07
N ASN A 45 8.86 -1.24 -0.55
CA ASN A 45 8.95 -1.49 -1.99
C ASN A 45 8.45 -0.30 -2.82
N ILE A 46 7.40 0.38 -2.34
CA ILE A 46 6.88 1.60 -2.94
C ILE A 46 7.87 2.77 -2.78
N GLU A 47 8.42 2.96 -1.58
CA GLU A 47 9.43 3.99 -1.32
C GLU A 47 10.66 3.78 -2.22
N GLU A 48 11.13 2.54 -2.41
CA GLU A 48 12.24 2.22 -3.32
C GLU A 48 11.86 2.39 -4.80
N THR A 49 10.67 1.93 -5.21
CA THR A 49 10.23 1.95 -6.61
C THR A 49 9.92 3.36 -7.10
N TYR A 50 9.28 4.16 -6.25
CA TYR A 50 8.79 5.51 -6.58
C TYR A 50 9.65 6.62 -5.96
N ASN A 51 10.67 6.26 -5.19
CA ASN A 51 11.58 7.19 -4.51
C ASN A 51 10.84 8.22 -3.63
N ILE A 52 9.74 7.79 -3.00
CA ILE A 52 8.96 8.61 -2.07
C ILE A 52 9.39 8.33 -0.62
N LYS A 53 9.01 9.21 0.30
CA LYS A 53 9.13 8.97 1.75
C LYS A 53 7.76 8.99 2.41
N ILE A 54 7.47 7.93 3.15
CA ILE A 54 6.26 7.80 3.95
C ILE A 54 6.64 7.94 5.43
N SER A 55 6.03 8.93 6.09
CA SER A 55 6.28 9.15 7.52
C SER A 55 5.50 8.15 8.39
N ALA A 56 5.92 7.98 9.64
CA ALA A 56 5.23 7.08 10.58
C ALA A 56 3.75 7.46 10.82
N ASP A 57 3.44 8.77 10.84
CA ASP A 57 2.07 9.28 10.87
C ASP A 57 1.26 8.83 9.64
N GLU A 58 1.82 9.04 8.45
CA GLU A 58 1.18 8.62 7.19
C GLU A 58 1.00 7.11 7.15
N PHE A 59 2.00 6.33 7.56
CA PHE A 59 1.89 4.88 7.68
C PHE A 59 0.73 4.44 8.59
N MET A 60 0.50 5.16 9.70
CA MET A 60 -0.65 4.93 10.58
C MET A 60 -1.98 5.38 9.99
N GLU A 61 -2.01 6.40 9.14
CA GLU A 61 -3.24 6.85 8.46
C GLU A 61 -3.59 5.99 7.23
N LEU A 62 -2.58 5.42 6.58
CA LEU A 62 -2.63 4.63 5.37
C LEU A 62 -3.08 3.19 5.65
N ASN A 63 -4.34 3.12 6.07
CA ASN A 63 -5.00 1.90 6.49
C ASN A 63 -5.75 1.19 5.37
N THR A 64 -5.99 1.84 4.23
CA THR A 64 -6.72 1.28 3.09
C THR A 64 -5.91 1.44 1.81
N ILE A 65 -6.15 0.58 0.81
CA ILE A 65 -5.44 0.65 -0.47
C ILE A 65 -5.72 1.99 -1.16
N ASP A 66 -6.95 2.47 -1.11
CA ASP A 66 -7.33 3.74 -1.73
C ASP A 66 -6.52 4.91 -1.17
N LYS A 67 -6.37 4.96 0.16
CA LYS A 67 -5.53 5.97 0.81
C LYS A 67 -4.07 5.86 0.40
N ILE A 68 -3.53 4.63 0.33
CA ILE A 68 -2.14 4.38 -0.07
C ILE A 68 -1.92 4.88 -1.50
N VAL A 69 -2.76 4.45 -2.43
CA VAL A 69 -2.68 4.85 -3.83
C VAL A 69 -2.79 6.36 -3.98
N LYS A 70 -3.79 6.97 -3.34
CA LYS A 70 -3.98 8.42 -3.37
C LYS A 70 -2.74 9.14 -2.85
N HIS A 71 -2.24 8.72 -1.69
CA HIS A 71 -1.08 9.32 -1.07
C HIS A 71 0.18 9.27 -1.95
N ILE A 72 0.41 8.14 -2.61
CA ILE A 72 1.56 7.99 -3.51
C ILE A 72 1.37 8.82 -4.77
N ASN A 73 0.17 8.86 -5.35
CA ASN A 73 -0.13 9.70 -6.51
C ASN A 73 -0.02 11.21 -6.18
N GLU A 74 -0.27 11.62 -4.94
CA GLU A 74 -0.05 13.01 -4.50
C GLU A 74 1.44 13.36 -4.36
N LYS A 75 2.32 12.36 -4.20
CA LYS A 75 3.77 12.53 -4.06
C LYS A 75 4.59 12.25 -5.34
N LEU A 76 3.98 11.62 -6.34
CA LEU A 76 4.55 11.32 -7.66
C LEU A 76 4.50 12.51 -8.61
#